data_AF-A0A271J1S3-F1
#
_entry.id   AF-A0A271J1S3-F1
#
_cell.length_a   1.000
_cell.length_b   1.000
_cell.length_c   1.000
_cell.angle_alpha   90.00
_cell.angle_beta   90.00
_cell.angle_gamma   90.00
#
_symmetry.space_group_name_H-M   'P 1'
#
loop_
_entity.id
_entity.type
_entity.pdbx_description
1 polymer ?
#
loop_
_entity_poly.entity_id
_entity_poly.type
_entity_poly.pdbx_seq_one_letter_code
_entity_poly.pdbx_strand_id
1 'polypeptide(L)'
;MRILLPALLLLAACTAPDPGPNGPAVPADTLAEAAPDTTASPGAETIREPGFNSVAWVAAVRDAETDAQLVALSAQLLDAVDWRVACGEDDPTAEGRGVVRLVGLSANESLAEITCQRFAYQSTFALVDAEAGKPPRLVRALGVTERGTVTADTTASFFGLLTHDPDADPDRFSILTKSAGHGGCGTEADYRLRPDGGASIVEVRAHLDCDDPVPPEDWPMSYPLE
;
A
#
# COMPACT_ATOMS: atom_id res chain seq x y z
N MET A 1 41.56 18.22 -54.99
CA MET A 1 41.50 16.91 -55.67
C MET A 1 42.52 16.00 -55.01
N ARG A 2 42.09 15.21 -54.02
CA ARG A 2 42.87 14.14 -53.37
C ARG A 2 41.91 13.01 -53.02
N ILE A 3 42.42 11.81 -53.21
CA ILE A 3 41.72 10.55 -53.46
C ILE A 3 41.47 9.80 -52.14
N LEU A 4 40.27 9.21 -52.05
CA LEU A 4 39.78 8.02 -51.31
C LEU A 4 40.63 7.40 -50.19
N LEU A 5 39.99 7.16 -49.03
CA LEU A 5 39.74 5.81 -48.47
C LEU A 5 38.68 5.88 -47.35
N PRO A 6 37.61 5.05 -47.35
CA PRO A 6 36.68 4.97 -46.23
C PRO A 6 37.18 3.97 -45.19
N ALA A 7 37.28 4.40 -43.93
CA ALA A 7 37.50 3.51 -42.81
C ALA A 7 36.18 2.75 -42.52
N LEU A 8 36.23 1.43 -42.69
CA LEU A 8 35.18 0.49 -42.31
C LEU A 8 34.96 0.53 -40.79
N LEU A 9 33.72 0.81 -40.37
CA LEU A 9 33.20 0.50 -39.04
C LEU A 9 33.09 -1.02 -38.90
N LEU A 10 33.80 -1.61 -37.95
CA LEU A 10 33.55 -2.96 -37.46
C LEU A 10 32.91 -2.86 -36.07
N LEU A 11 31.67 -3.34 -36.00
CA LEU A 11 30.88 -3.48 -34.79
C LEU A 11 31.60 -4.38 -33.78
N ALA A 12 31.83 -3.87 -32.57
CA ALA A 12 32.05 -4.70 -31.40
C ALA A 12 30.69 -5.25 -30.95
N ALA A 13 30.40 -6.50 -31.31
CA ALA A 13 29.33 -7.27 -30.69
C ALA A 13 29.81 -7.71 -29.30
N CYS A 14 29.19 -7.17 -28.25
CA CYS A 14 29.30 -7.74 -26.91
C CYS A 14 28.49 -9.04 -26.88
N THR A 15 29.18 -10.18 -26.97
CA THR A 15 28.63 -11.50 -26.67
C THR A 15 28.40 -11.62 -25.16
N ALA A 16 27.14 -11.74 -24.74
CA ALA A 16 26.77 -12.24 -23.42
C ALA A 16 27.16 -13.72 -23.29
N PRO A 17 27.54 -14.22 -22.10
CA PRO A 17 27.82 -15.63 -21.91
C PRO A 17 26.53 -16.46 -21.90
N ASP A 18 26.53 -17.55 -22.68
CA ASP A 18 25.55 -18.63 -22.71
C ASP A 18 25.29 -19.22 -21.31
N PRO A 19 24.02 -19.42 -20.88
CA PRO A 19 23.73 -20.32 -19.77
C PRO A 19 23.72 -21.76 -20.30
N GLY A 20 24.82 -22.47 -20.11
CA GLY A 20 24.91 -23.89 -20.42
C GLY A 20 23.87 -24.71 -19.63
N PRO A 21 23.25 -25.75 -20.24
CA PRO A 21 22.33 -26.63 -19.54
C PRO A 21 23.19 -27.66 -18.80
N ASN A 22 23.25 -27.58 -17.46
CA ASN A 22 23.62 -28.65 -16.51
C ASN A 22 24.01 -28.01 -15.16
N GLY A 23 23.06 -27.36 -14.49
CA GLY A 23 23.12 -27.18 -13.04
C GLY A 23 22.45 -28.39 -12.38
N PRO A 24 22.91 -28.87 -11.21
CA PRO A 24 22.26 -29.98 -10.52
C PRO A 24 20.80 -29.60 -10.25
N ALA A 25 19.88 -30.45 -10.71
CA ALA A 25 18.46 -30.32 -10.43
C ALA A 25 18.26 -30.32 -8.91
N VAL A 26 17.90 -29.16 -8.36
CA VAL A 26 17.45 -29.04 -6.99
C VAL A 26 16.17 -29.87 -6.89
N PRO A 27 16.08 -30.85 -5.98
CA PRO A 27 14.87 -31.64 -5.81
C PRO A 27 13.71 -30.70 -5.47
N ALA A 28 12.56 -30.96 -6.12
CA ALA A 28 11.33 -30.16 -6.01
C ALA A 28 10.73 -30.09 -4.59
N ASP A 29 11.35 -30.77 -3.61
CA ASP A 29 10.91 -30.82 -2.21
C ASP A 29 11.58 -29.78 -1.30
N THR A 30 12.31 -28.79 -1.84
CA THR A 30 13.07 -27.81 -1.02
C THR A 30 12.57 -26.36 -1.03
N LEU A 31 11.38 -26.09 -1.58
CA LEU A 31 10.72 -24.78 -1.47
C LEU A 31 9.31 -24.93 -0.88
N ALA A 32 9.21 -25.60 0.26
CA ALA A 32 8.16 -25.24 1.21
C ALA A 32 8.69 -24.02 1.98
N GLU A 33 8.62 -22.85 1.34
CA GLU A 33 8.79 -21.58 2.04
C GLU A 33 7.67 -21.58 3.09
N ALA A 34 8.05 -21.69 4.37
CA ALA A 34 7.09 -21.70 5.45
C ALA A 34 6.23 -20.45 5.31
N ALA A 35 4.91 -20.63 5.22
CA ALA A 35 3.98 -19.51 5.22
C ALA A 35 4.36 -18.56 6.37
N PRO A 36 4.47 -17.24 6.13
CA PRO A 36 4.84 -16.30 7.17
C PRO A 36 3.91 -16.49 8.37
N ASP A 37 4.45 -16.38 9.59
CA ASP A 37 3.63 -16.41 10.81
C ASP A 37 2.72 -15.18 10.82
N THR A 38 1.51 -15.34 10.26
CA THR A 38 0.53 -14.27 10.10
C THR A 38 -0.11 -13.84 11.41
N THR A 39 0.20 -14.51 12.52
CA THR A 39 -0.20 -14.05 13.86
C THR A 39 0.71 -12.95 14.39
N ALA A 40 1.95 -12.86 13.87
CA ALA A 40 2.94 -11.85 14.22
C ALA A 40 2.92 -10.67 13.22
N SER A 41 1.79 -9.95 13.12
CA SER A 41 1.77 -8.68 12.38
C SER A 41 2.56 -7.60 13.14
N PRO A 42 3.35 -6.76 12.46
CA PRO A 42 4.15 -5.69 13.07
C PRO A 42 3.28 -4.74 13.89
N GLY A 43 3.73 -4.37 15.09
CA GLY A 43 3.12 -3.29 15.85
C GLY A 43 3.27 -1.95 15.11
N ALA A 44 2.34 -1.02 15.33
CA ALA A 44 2.43 0.30 14.74
C ALA A 44 3.66 1.08 15.22
N GLU A 45 4.16 1.97 14.35
CA GLU A 45 5.11 2.99 14.76
C GLU A 45 4.36 4.23 15.21
N THR A 46 4.64 4.70 16.43
CA THR A 46 4.08 5.97 16.89
C THR A 46 4.74 7.10 16.15
N ILE A 47 3.95 7.87 15.41
CA ILE A 47 4.44 9.09 14.78
C ILE A 47 4.08 10.24 15.72
N ARG A 48 5.07 10.74 16.45
CA ARG A 48 4.84 11.71 17.53
C ARG A 48 5.17 13.12 17.08
N GLU A 49 4.15 13.97 17.03
CA GLU A 49 4.29 15.39 17.37
C GLU A 49 3.84 15.65 18.81
N PRO A 50 4.62 16.37 19.63
CA PRO A 50 4.16 16.84 20.93
C PRO A 50 3.03 17.87 20.78
N GLY A 51 1.83 17.55 21.27
CA GLY A 51 0.74 18.52 21.41
C GLY A 51 -0.49 18.29 20.51
N PHE A 52 -0.46 17.31 19.59
CA PHE A 52 -1.66 16.93 18.85
C PHE A 52 -2.72 16.34 19.79
N ASN A 53 -3.89 16.98 19.86
CA ASN A 53 -5.01 16.53 20.67
C ASN A 53 -5.97 15.70 19.83
N SER A 54 -5.73 14.39 19.73
CA SER A 54 -6.57 13.48 18.94
C SER A 54 -8.03 13.45 19.39
N VAL A 55 -8.32 13.65 20.68
CA VAL A 55 -9.70 13.73 21.18
C VAL A 55 -10.44 14.92 20.57
N ALA A 56 -9.83 16.11 20.62
CA ALA A 56 -10.43 17.32 20.05
C ALA A 56 -10.49 17.27 18.52
N TRP A 57 -9.46 16.72 17.88
CA TRP A 57 -9.41 16.60 16.43
C TRP A 57 -10.49 15.65 15.89
N VAL A 58 -10.65 14.46 16.47
CA VAL A 58 -11.70 13.51 16.06
C VAL A 58 -13.10 14.12 16.26
N ALA A 59 -13.32 14.83 17.37
CA ALA A 59 -14.59 15.54 17.58
C ALA A 59 -14.85 16.60 16.49
N ALA A 60 -13.83 17.39 16.15
CA ALA A 60 -13.94 18.42 15.11
C ALA A 60 -14.16 17.84 13.70
N VAL A 61 -13.60 16.67 13.41
CA VAL A 61 -13.82 15.93 12.16
C VAL A 61 -15.28 15.49 12.02
N ARG A 62 -15.89 14.99 13.11
CA ARG A 62 -17.33 14.62 13.12
C ARG A 62 -18.26 15.80 12.96
N ASP A 63 -17.90 16.93 13.57
CA ASP A 63 -18.69 18.16 13.53
C ASP A 63 -18.45 18.97 12.24
N ALA A 64 -17.58 18.49 11.33
CA ALA A 64 -17.31 19.17 10.07
C ALA A 64 -18.49 18.99 9.10
N GLU A 65 -19.11 20.12 8.73
CA GLU A 65 -20.26 20.14 7.83
C GLU A 65 -19.85 20.50 6.38
N THR A 66 -18.57 20.83 6.17
CA THR A 66 -18.06 21.34 4.89
C THR A 66 -16.72 20.73 4.50
N ASP A 67 -16.49 20.60 3.20
CA ASP A 67 -15.20 20.16 2.64
C ASP A 67 -14.05 21.06 3.08
N ALA A 68 -14.28 22.36 3.25
CA ALA A 68 -13.27 23.31 3.70
C ALA A 68 -12.80 23.02 5.14
N GLN A 69 -13.72 22.63 6.03
CA GLN A 69 -13.38 22.21 7.39
C GLN A 69 -12.59 20.90 7.36
N LEU A 70 -13.03 19.93 6.56
CA LEU A 70 -12.32 18.65 6.42
C LEU A 70 -10.90 18.86 5.87
N VAL A 71 -10.71 19.73 4.88
CA VAL A 71 -9.38 20.09 4.36
C VAL A 71 -8.51 20.72 5.44
N ALA A 72 -9.06 21.63 6.26
CA ALA A 72 -8.31 22.24 7.35
C ALA A 72 -7.91 21.22 8.44
N LEU A 73 -8.78 20.26 8.74
CA LEU A 73 -8.52 19.20 9.72
C LEU A 73 -7.52 18.16 9.19
N SER A 74 -7.60 17.83 7.90
CA SER A 74 -6.59 17.05 7.18
C SER A 74 -5.21 17.68 7.27
N ALA A 75 -5.10 19.01 7.12
CA ALA A 75 -3.84 19.73 7.27
C ALA A 75 -3.27 19.62 8.69
N GLN A 76 -4.11 19.71 9.73
CA GLN A 76 -3.66 19.53 11.12
C GLN A 76 -3.12 18.12 11.38
N LEU A 77 -3.73 17.09 10.80
CA LEU A 77 -3.22 15.71 10.92
C LEU A 77 -1.89 15.56 10.19
N LEU A 78 -1.74 16.17 9.01
CA LEU A 78 -0.48 16.16 8.25
C LEU A 78 0.66 16.78 9.02
N ASP A 79 0.42 17.92 9.67
CA ASP A 79 1.42 18.59 10.51
C ASP A 79 1.82 17.67 11.68
N ALA A 80 0.86 16.95 12.27
CA ALA A 80 1.12 16.06 13.41
C ALA A 80 1.86 14.76 13.06
N VAL A 81 1.71 14.28 11.83
CA VAL A 81 2.23 12.99 11.37
C VAL A 81 3.50 13.15 10.52
N ASP A 82 3.83 14.35 10.03
CA ASP A 82 4.85 14.56 9.00
C ASP A 82 4.73 13.53 7.86
N TRP A 83 3.98 13.88 6.83
CA TRP A 83 3.75 13.00 5.69
C TRP A 83 5.04 12.44 5.07
N ARG A 84 6.18 13.12 5.20
CA ARG A 84 7.46 12.62 4.70
C ARG A 84 7.89 11.37 5.44
N VAL A 85 7.76 11.36 6.76
CA VAL A 85 8.01 10.17 7.58
C VAL A 85 7.06 9.05 7.21
N ALA A 86 5.76 9.35 7.09
CA ALA A 86 4.77 8.34 6.71
C ALA A 86 5.02 7.75 5.31
N CYS A 87 5.49 8.57 4.37
CA CYS A 87 5.76 8.18 2.99
C CYS A 87 7.19 7.70 2.72
N GLY A 88 8.07 7.69 3.73
CA GLY A 88 9.50 7.40 3.54
C GLY A 88 10.19 8.37 2.56
N GLU A 89 9.76 9.62 2.54
CA GLU A 89 10.35 10.67 1.70
C GLU A 89 11.54 11.31 2.43
N ASP A 90 12.73 11.11 1.87
CA ASP A 90 13.98 11.63 2.43
C ASP A 90 14.29 13.07 1.97
N ASP A 91 13.62 13.56 0.92
CA ASP A 91 13.78 14.94 0.45
C ASP A 91 12.90 15.92 1.25
N PRO A 92 13.49 16.78 2.10
CA PRO A 92 12.73 17.77 2.87
C PRO A 92 12.10 18.85 1.99
N THR A 93 12.54 18.98 0.73
CA THR A 93 12.04 19.97 -0.24
C THR A 93 10.94 19.42 -1.15
N ALA A 94 10.58 18.13 -1.02
CA ALA A 94 9.47 17.56 -1.78
C ALA A 94 8.16 18.31 -1.48
N GLU A 95 7.46 18.71 -2.55
CA GLU A 95 6.18 19.42 -2.53
C GLU A 95 5.10 18.63 -3.29
N GLY A 96 3.81 18.89 -3.02
CA GLY A 96 2.70 18.32 -3.78
C GLY A 96 2.31 16.87 -3.45
N ARG A 97 2.86 16.31 -2.38
CA ARG A 97 2.53 15.00 -1.81
C ARG A 97 1.90 15.18 -0.42
N GLY A 98 1.29 14.12 0.11
CA GLY A 98 0.64 14.16 1.42
C GLY A 98 -0.79 14.69 1.37
N VAL A 99 -1.57 14.38 0.33
CA VAL A 99 -3.01 14.67 0.39
C VAL A 99 -3.65 13.69 1.38
N VAL A 100 -4.30 14.22 2.41
CA VAL A 100 -5.06 13.39 3.35
C VAL A 100 -6.49 13.25 2.89
N ARG A 101 -6.89 12.00 2.70
CA ARG A 101 -8.29 11.61 2.63
C ARG A 101 -8.65 10.96 3.96
N LEU A 102 -9.69 11.49 4.60
CA LEU A 102 -10.32 10.85 5.74
C LEU A 102 -11.22 9.73 5.22
N VAL A 103 -10.99 8.49 5.68
CA VAL A 103 -11.51 7.29 4.99
C VAL A 103 -12.68 6.68 5.75
N GLY A 104 -12.59 6.63 7.07
CA GLY A 104 -13.51 5.86 7.91
C GLY A 104 -13.82 6.59 9.19
N LEU A 105 -15.01 7.17 9.21
CA LEU A 105 -15.47 8.08 10.23
C LEU A 105 -16.73 7.49 10.94
N SER A 106 -16.54 6.62 11.96
CA SER A 106 -17.55 6.21 12.95
C SER A 106 -17.42 6.88 14.35
N ALA A 107 -18.15 6.42 15.38
CA ALA A 107 -17.90 6.87 16.77
C ALA A 107 -16.46 6.61 17.28
N ASN A 108 -15.61 5.91 16.51
CA ASN A 108 -14.19 5.64 16.76
C ASN A 108 -13.28 5.83 15.53
N GLU A 109 -13.62 6.78 14.63
CA GLU A 109 -12.82 7.18 13.45
C GLU A 109 -11.32 7.16 13.70
N SER A 110 -10.63 6.28 12.99
CA SER A 110 -9.21 6.07 13.14
C SER A 110 -8.47 6.25 11.82
N LEU A 111 -9.06 5.91 10.67
CA LEU A 111 -8.25 5.70 9.47
C LEU A 111 -8.20 6.93 8.54
N ALA A 112 -6.98 7.44 8.35
CA ALA A 112 -6.64 8.45 7.35
C ALA A 112 -5.68 7.88 6.29
N GLU A 113 -5.95 8.17 5.02
CA GLU A 113 -5.05 7.87 3.90
C GLU A 113 -4.19 9.09 3.61
N ILE A 114 -2.87 8.94 3.71
CA ILE A 114 -1.89 9.92 3.27
C ILE A 114 -1.39 9.50 1.88
N THR A 115 -1.85 10.17 0.82
CA THR A 115 -1.36 9.88 -0.53
C THR A 115 0.10 10.32 -0.69
N CYS A 116 0.99 9.36 -0.94
CA CYS A 116 2.42 9.57 -1.15
C CYS A 116 2.76 9.85 -2.62
N GLN A 117 2.18 9.11 -3.54
CA GLN A 117 2.31 9.34 -4.98
C GLN A 117 1.00 9.00 -5.69
N ARG A 118 0.59 9.83 -6.65
CA ARG A 118 -0.59 9.58 -7.48
C ARG A 118 -0.20 8.99 -8.84
N PHE A 119 -0.95 7.99 -9.26
CA PHE A 119 -0.96 7.42 -10.60
C PHE A 119 -2.34 7.64 -11.23
N ALA A 120 -2.53 7.19 -12.47
CA ALA A 120 -3.76 7.48 -13.23
C ALA A 120 -5.05 6.98 -12.53
N TYR A 121 -4.98 5.86 -11.80
CA TYR A 121 -6.14 5.24 -11.13
C TYR A 121 -5.83 4.67 -9.74
N GLN A 122 -4.60 4.86 -9.26
CA GLN A 122 -4.10 4.28 -8.02
C GLN A 122 -3.14 5.26 -7.36
N SER A 123 -2.85 5.03 -6.10
CA SER A 123 -1.83 5.76 -5.36
C SER A 123 -0.89 4.80 -4.68
N THR A 124 0.33 5.24 -4.42
CA THR A 124 1.00 4.79 -3.19
C THR A 124 0.53 5.68 -2.04
N PHE A 125 0.18 5.08 -0.91
CA PHE A 125 -0.33 5.82 0.24
C PHE A 125 0.09 5.15 1.55
N ALA A 126 0.24 5.96 2.59
CA ALA A 126 0.36 5.47 3.95
C ALA A 126 -1.01 5.53 4.65
N LEU A 127 -1.22 4.65 5.61
CA LEU A 127 -2.42 4.67 6.45
C LEU A 127 -2.05 5.10 7.86
N VAL A 128 -2.82 6.02 8.42
CA VAL A 128 -2.64 6.51 9.79
C VAL A 128 -3.88 6.16 10.58
N ASP A 129 -3.66 5.54 11.74
CA ASP A 129 -4.64 5.39 12.80
C ASP A 129 -4.55 6.59 13.76
N ALA A 130 -5.60 7.41 13.78
CA ALA A 130 -5.80 8.62 14.57
C ALA A 130 -6.89 8.43 15.65
N GLU A 131 -6.94 7.25 16.29
CA GLU A 131 -7.88 6.96 17.38
C GLU A 131 -7.85 8.03 18.50
N ALA A 132 -9.04 8.48 18.90
CA ALA A 132 -9.21 9.48 19.94
C ALA A 132 -8.56 9.05 21.27
N GLY A 133 -7.74 9.94 21.85
CA GLY A 133 -7.06 9.69 23.12
C GLY A 133 -5.76 8.89 22.97
N LYS A 134 -5.40 8.46 21.76
CA LYS A 134 -4.11 7.87 21.44
C LYS A 134 -3.29 8.81 20.54
N PRO A 135 -1.95 8.75 20.58
CA PRO A 135 -1.12 9.37 19.56
C PRO A 135 -1.40 8.75 18.18
N PRO A 136 -1.31 9.52 17.09
CA PRO A 136 -1.37 8.97 15.74
C PRO A 136 -0.33 7.87 15.51
N ARG A 137 -0.73 6.83 14.77
CA ARG A 137 0.05 5.62 14.54
C ARG A 137 0.11 5.31 13.06
N LEU A 138 1.29 4.99 12.55
CA LEU A 138 1.43 4.44 11.20
C LEU A 138 0.93 3.01 11.19
N VAL A 139 -0.08 2.74 10.36
CA VAL A 139 -0.59 1.38 10.18
C VAL A 139 0.45 0.57 9.43
N ARG A 140 0.82 -0.57 10.02
CA ARG A 140 1.73 -1.55 9.42
C ARG A 140 1.00 -2.87 9.19
N ALA A 141 1.24 -3.48 8.05
CA ALA A 141 0.66 -4.77 7.69
C ALA A 141 1.69 -5.64 6.97
N LEU A 142 1.42 -6.94 6.85
CA LEU A 142 2.13 -7.78 5.89
C LEU A 142 1.82 -7.31 4.47
N GLY A 143 2.81 -7.38 3.58
CA GLY A 143 2.66 -7.03 2.18
C GLY A 143 1.87 -8.08 1.40
N VAL A 144 1.25 -7.64 0.30
CA VAL A 144 0.65 -8.52 -0.71
C VAL A 144 1.27 -8.17 -2.05
N THR A 145 1.86 -9.16 -2.72
CA THR A 145 2.43 -8.97 -4.05
C THR A 145 1.34 -8.76 -5.11
N GLU A 146 1.72 -8.30 -6.29
CA GLU A 146 0.82 -8.22 -7.46
C GLU A 146 0.24 -9.58 -7.87
N ARG A 147 0.80 -10.69 -7.38
CA ARG A 147 0.29 -12.06 -7.61
C ARG A 147 -0.68 -12.54 -6.54
N GLY A 148 -1.04 -11.69 -5.58
CA GLY A 148 -1.90 -12.06 -4.46
C GLY A 148 -1.22 -12.92 -3.40
N THR A 149 0.11 -12.96 -3.40
CA THR A 149 0.88 -13.70 -2.39
C THR A 149 1.17 -12.80 -1.20
N VAL A 150 0.85 -13.27 0.01
CA VAL A 150 1.23 -12.61 1.26
C VAL A 150 2.74 -12.75 1.46
N THR A 151 3.41 -11.64 1.79
CA THR A 151 4.84 -11.62 2.08
C THR A 151 5.11 -11.49 3.56
N ALA A 152 6.27 -11.97 4.03
CA ALA A 152 6.75 -11.72 5.39
C ALA A 152 7.17 -10.26 5.60
N ASP A 153 7.37 -9.50 4.51
CA ASP A 153 7.77 -8.11 4.56
C ASP A 153 6.62 -7.26 5.08
N THR A 154 6.94 -6.46 6.10
CA THR A 154 6.01 -5.51 6.66
C THR A 154 6.05 -4.23 5.85
N THR A 155 4.90 -3.76 5.41
CA THR A 155 4.77 -2.46 4.75
C THR A 155 4.06 -1.45 5.62
N ALA A 156 4.46 -0.19 5.47
CA ALA A 156 3.72 0.99 5.91
C ALA A 156 3.19 1.82 4.73
N SER A 157 3.52 1.40 3.50
CA SER A 157 3.10 2.03 2.25
C SER A 157 2.35 1.01 1.41
N PHE A 158 1.15 1.39 1.04
CA PHE A 158 0.22 0.57 0.28
C PHE A 158 0.16 1.07 -1.14
N PHE A 159 -0.07 0.17 -2.08
CA PHE A 159 -0.27 0.52 -3.49
C PHE A 159 -1.64 0.05 -3.93
N GLY A 160 -2.44 0.95 -4.50
CA GLY A 160 -3.75 0.61 -5.04
C GLY A 160 -4.82 1.68 -4.76
N LEU A 161 -6.06 1.21 -4.66
CA LEU A 161 -7.21 1.97 -4.22
C LEU A 161 -7.66 1.45 -2.86
N LEU A 162 -7.74 2.33 -1.88
CA LEU A 162 -8.29 2.03 -0.56
C LEU A 162 -9.82 2.07 -0.59
N THR A 163 -10.44 0.94 -0.27
CA THR A 163 -11.89 0.80 -0.04
C THR A 163 -12.16 0.56 1.45
N HIS A 164 -13.23 1.15 1.95
CA HIS A 164 -13.65 1.03 3.34
C HIS A 164 -15.11 1.42 3.43
N ASP A 165 -15.89 0.61 4.16
CA ASP A 165 -17.29 0.91 4.50
C ASP A 165 -17.39 0.98 6.04
N PRO A 166 -17.36 2.19 6.62
CA PRO A 166 -17.38 2.37 8.07
C PRO A 166 -18.68 1.94 8.72
N ASP A 167 -19.79 1.86 7.96
CA ASP A 167 -21.10 1.47 8.46
C ASP A 167 -21.24 -0.07 8.51
N ALA A 168 -20.58 -0.77 7.59
CA ALA A 168 -20.61 -2.23 7.52
C ALA A 168 -19.59 -2.92 8.46
N ASP A 169 -18.32 -2.49 8.44
CA ASP A 169 -17.26 -3.04 9.28
C ASP A 169 -16.17 -1.96 9.54
N PRO A 170 -16.28 -1.20 10.66
CA PRO A 170 -15.45 -0.02 10.90
C PRO A 170 -13.96 -0.33 11.10
N ASP A 171 -13.62 -1.59 11.41
CA ASP A 171 -12.23 -2.02 11.59
C ASP A 171 -11.67 -2.69 10.33
N ARG A 172 -12.45 -2.85 9.26
CA ARG A 172 -12.02 -3.52 8.02
C ARG A 172 -11.80 -2.54 6.89
N PHE A 173 -10.69 -2.67 6.19
CA PHE A 173 -10.42 -1.94 4.96
C PHE A 173 -9.82 -2.88 3.92
N SER A 174 -9.98 -2.55 2.64
CA SER A 174 -9.44 -3.34 1.55
C SER A 174 -8.59 -2.47 0.63
N ILE A 175 -7.63 -3.12 -0.01
CA ILE A 175 -6.71 -2.49 -0.94
C ILE A 175 -6.82 -3.23 -2.25
N LEU A 176 -7.32 -2.51 -3.25
CA LEU A 176 -7.56 -3.04 -4.58
C LEU A 176 -6.46 -2.56 -5.53
N THR A 177 -5.67 -3.50 -6.04
CA THR A 177 -4.77 -3.25 -7.17
C THR A 177 -5.52 -3.49 -8.47
N LYS A 178 -5.54 -2.52 -9.38
CA LYS A 178 -6.17 -2.63 -10.71
C LYS A 178 -5.14 -2.41 -11.80
N SER A 179 -5.19 -3.22 -12.85
CA SER A 179 -4.66 -2.85 -14.17
C SER A 179 -5.76 -2.15 -15.00
N ALA A 180 -5.37 -1.34 -15.98
CA ALA A 180 -6.25 -0.34 -16.60
C ALA A 180 -7.48 -0.95 -17.34
N GLY A 181 -8.71 -0.49 -17.02
CA GLY A 181 -9.94 -0.84 -17.76
C GLY A 181 -11.16 -1.30 -16.94
N HIS A 182 -11.02 -1.47 -15.61
CA HIS A 182 -12.08 -1.82 -14.65
C HIS A 182 -12.69 -3.23 -14.75
N GLY A 183 -11.97 -4.21 -14.19
CA GLY A 183 -12.53 -5.53 -13.82
C GLY A 183 -11.71 -6.71 -14.33
N GLY A 184 -10.73 -6.51 -15.21
CA GLY A 184 -10.07 -7.62 -15.88
C GLY A 184 -9.16 -8.48 -15.00
N CYS A 185 -8.48 -7.89 -14.02
CA CYS A 185 -7.48 -8.59 -13.20
C CYS A 185 -6.95 -7.64 -12.11
N GLY A 186 -6.34 -8.20 -11.07
CA GLY A 186 -5.72 -7.49 -9.97
C GLY A 186 -5.65 -8.33 -8.70
N THR A 187 -5.40 -7.65 -7.58
CA THR A 187 -5.46 -8.23 -6.24
C THR A 187 -6.36 -7.37 -5.35
N GLU A 188 -7.18 -8.04 -4.55
CA GLU A 188 -7.92 -7.42 -3.46
C GLU A 188 -7.40 -8.02 -2.16
N ALA A 189 -6.83 -7.17 -1.32
CA ALA A 189 -6.35 -7.58 0.00
C ALA A 189 -7.20 -6.91 1.07
N ASP A 190 -7.90 -7.72 1.86
CA ASP A 190 -8.68 -7.31 3.01
C ASP A 190 -7.84 -7.33 4.29
N TYR A 191 -7.97 -6.28 5.08
CA TYR A 191 -7.28 -6.12 6.34
C TYR A 191 -8.26 -5.78 7.45
N ARG A 192 -7.91 -6.18 8.67
CA ARG A 192 -8.55 -5.72 9.90
C ARG A 192 -7.55 -4.93 10.72
N LEU A 193 -7.90 -3.71 11.08
CA LEU A 193 -7.14 -2.88 12.02
C LEU A 193 -7.15 -3.55 13.40
N ARG A 194 -6.00 -3.57 14.05
CA ARG A 194 -5.82 -4.14 15.38
C ARG A 194 -5.72 -3.02 16.42
N PRO A 195 -6.05 -3.30 17.70
CA PRO A 195 -5.96 -2.29 18.77
C PRO A 195 -4.57 -1.69 18.98
N ASP A 196 -3.52 -2.41 18.56
CA ASP A 196 -2.12 -1.96 18.62
C ASP A 196 -1.72 -1.03 17.47
N GLY A 197 -2.62 -0.77 16.52
CA GLY A 197 -2.43 0.11 15.36
C GLY A 197 -1.83 -0.60 14.15
N GLY A 198 -1.49 -1.89 14.25
CA GLY A 198 -1.15 -2.70 13.08
C GLY A 198 -2.42 -3.19 12.37
N ALA A 199 -2.25 -3.84 11.23
CA ALA A 199 -3.35 -4.52 10.54
C ALA A 199 -3.00 -5.98 10.25
N SER A 200 -4.01 -6.84 10.34
CA SER A 200 -3.91 -8.26 9.99
C SER A 200 -4.64 -8.53 8.69
N ILE A 201 -4.03 -9.29 7.77
CA ILE A 201 -4.69 -9.75 6.55
C ILE A 201 -5.82 -10.72 6.94
N VAL A 202 -7.01 -10.44 6.42
CA VAL A 202 -8.20 -11.28 6.57
C VAL A 202 -8.32 -12.23 5.39
N GLU A 203 -8.20 -11.68 4.19
CA GLU A 203 -8.45 -12.39 2.93
C GLU A 203 -7.62 -11.73 1.82
N VAL A 204 -7.12 -12.53 0.89
CA VAL A 204 -6.58 -12.02 -0.37
C VAL A 204 -7.24 -12.76 -1.51
N ARG A 205 -7.72 -12.01 -2.49
CA ARG A 205 -8.20 -12.53 -3.77
C ARG A 205 -7.33 -12.02 -4.88
N ALA A 206 -7.14 -12.84 -5.91
CA ALA A 206 -6.33 -12.46 -7.06
C ALA A 206 -6.90 -13.05 -8.33
N HIS A 207 -7.10 -12.20 -9.33
CA HIS A 207 -7.37 -12.62 -10.69
C HIS A 207 -6.25 -12.07 -11.56
N LEU A 208 -5.37 -12.93 -12.05
CA LEU A 208 -4.15 -12.47 -12.73
C LEU A 208 -4.28 -12.50 -14.25
N ASP A 209 -5.22 -13.30 -14.75
CA ASP A 209 -5.56 -13.37 -16.16
C ASP A 209 -6.44 -12.15 -16.47
N CYS A 210 -5.95 -11.25 -17.31
CA CYS A 210 -6.65 -10.00 -17.65
C CYS A 210 -7.60 -10.17 -18.86
N ASP A 211 -8.22 -11.34 -18.97
CA ASP A 211 -8.98 -11.78 -20.14
C ASP A 211 -10.47 -11.40 -20.06
N ASP A 212 -11.09 -11.54 -18.89
CA ASP A 212 -12.49 -11.23 -18.67
C ASP A 212 -12.71 -10.24 -17.50
N PRO A 213 -13.68 -9.31 -17.60
CA PRO A 213 -13.98 -8.41 -16.50
C PRO A 213 -14.75 -9.14 -15.38
N VAL A 214 -14.01 -9.73 -14.45
CA VAL A 214 -14.55 -10.38 -13.24
C VAL A 214 -14.51 -9.38 -12.07
N PRO A 215 -15.60 -9.18 -11.34
CA PRO A 215 -15.56 -8.27 -10.18
C PRO A 215 -14.74 -8.89 -9.02
N PRO A 216 -14.11 -8.08 -8.15
CA PRO A 216 -13.20 -8.57 -7.12
C PRO A 216 -13.80 -9.61 -6.16
N GLU A 217 -15.09 -9.48 -5.83
CA GLU A 217 -15.81 -10.42 -4.99
C GLU A 217 -15.86 -11.86 -5.56
N ASP A 218 -15.72 -12.00 -6.88
CA ASP A 218 -15.72 -13.27 -7.60
C ASP A 218 -14.31 -13.79 -7.92
N TRP A 219 -13.25 -13.04 -7.60
CA TRP A 219 -11.88 -13.48 -7.79
C TRP A 219 -11.55 -14.67 -6.87
N PRO A 220 -10.74 -15.63 -7.34
CA PRO A 220 -10.35 -16.76 -6.52
C PRO A 220 -9.51 -16.28 -5.33
N MET A 221 -9.78 -16.89 -4.17
CA MET A 221 -9.05 -16.63 -2.95
C MET A 221 -7.65 -17.21 -3.06
N SER A 222 -6.63 -16.38 -2.82
CA SER A 222 -5.24 -16.78 -2.71
C SER A 222 -4.75 -16.86 -1.26
N TYR A 223 -5.51 -16.30 -0.31
CA TYR A 223 -5.27 -16.41 1.13
C TYR A 223 -6.59 -16.28 1.94
N PRO A 224 -6.78 -17.08 3.02
CA PRO A 224 -5.89 -18.15 3.48
C PRO A 224 -5.82 -19.32 2.49
N LEU A 225 -4.69 -20.01 2.44
CA LEU A 225 -4.57 -21.25 1.67
C LEU A 225 -5.39 -22.33 2.40
N GLU A 226 -6.32 -22.96 1.69
CA GLU A 226 -7.06 -24.15 2.18
C GLU A 226 -6.17 -25.40 2.27
#